data_AF-A0A966B2F7-F1
#
_entry.id   AF-A0A966B2F7-F1
#
_cell.length_a   1.000
_cell.length_b   1.000
_cell.length_c   1.000
_cell.angle_alpha   90.00
_cell.angle_beta   90.00
_cell.angle_gamma   90.00
#
_symmetry.space_group_name_H-M   'P 1'
#
loop_
_entity.id
_entity.type
_entity.pdbx_description
1 polymer ?
#
loop_
_entity_poly.entity_id
_entity_poly.type
_entity_poly.pdbx_seq_one_letter_code
_entity_poly.pdbx_strand_id
1 'polypeptide(L)'
;MNNFSWEKDYLTIFNGSIEKYQSGDRDLDKFFLDKELKYINSIGYKPREFFDFVEDYCDVGAPSIETAILIAAVRRDYFYVIQKKKISPSEITSADLPSRDSQLEGIAWLPRIITKARAKLRGELHPDVMYCCQGDMNFLKTHDLHPADFLRVVWASGENDEQIISFVKNE
;
A
#
# COMPACT_ATOMS: atom_id res chain seq x y z
N MET A 1 -5.65 -18.62 -9.22
CA MET A 1 -4.62 -18.20 -8.25
C MET A 1 -4.47 -19.29 -7.20
N ASN A 2 -3.26 -19.73 -6.91
CA ASN A 2 -3.00 -20.63 -5.79
C ASN A 2 -2.91 -19.80 -4.49
N ASN A 3 -3.79 -20.04 -3.53
CA ASN A 3 -3.76 -19.30 -2.26
C ASN A 3 -2.59 -19.69 -1.36
N PHE A 4 -2.03 -20.89 -1.52
CA PHE A 4 -0.94 -21.39 -0.67
C PHE A 4 0.39 -20.68 -0.96
N SER A 5 0.58 -20.22 -2.19
CA SER A 5 1.85 -19.65 -2.65
C SER A 5 1.64 -18.36 -3.46
N TRP A 6 0.63 -17.57 -3.09
CA TRP A 6 0.26 -16.35 -3.82
C TRP A 6 1.40 -15.32 -3.82
N GLU A 7 2.25 -15.35 -2.79
CA GLU A 7 3.43 -14.50 -2.64
C GLU A 7 4.52 -14.81 -3.67
N LYS A 8 4.60 -16.05 -4.16
CA LYS A 8 5.54 -16.41 -5.24
C LYS A 8 5.11 -15.82 -6.58
N ASP A 9 3.81 -15.81 -6.84
CA ASP A 9 3.24 -15.13 -8.01
C ASP A 9 3.50 -13.62 -7.91
N TYR A 10 3.36 -13.02 -6.72
CA TYR A 10 3.69 -11.61 -6.46
C TYR A 10 5.15 -11.33 -6.82
N LEU A 11 6.07 -12.10 -6.23
CA LEU A 11 7.51 -11.94 -6.41
C LEU A 11 7.92 -12.12 -7.88
N THR A 12 7.33 -13.09 -8.58
CA THR A 12 7.59 -13.32 -10.01
C THR A 12 7.22 -12.11 -10.85
N ILE A 13 6.02 -11.55 -10.60
CA ILE A 13 5.55 -10.35 -11.32
C ILE A 13 6.40 -9.14 -10.95
N PHE A 14 6.77 -8.99 -9.67
CA PHE A 14 7.58 -7.86 -9.19
C PHE A 14 8.97 -7.87 -9.83
N ASN A 15 9.67 -9.02 -9.83
CA ASN A 15 10.99 -9.16 -10.46
C ASN A 15 10.95 -8.91 -11.97
N GLY A 16 9.95 -9.46 -12.68
CA GLY A 16 9.78 -9.18 -14.11
C GLY A 16 9.45 -7.71 -14.38
N SER A 17 8.75 -7.05 -13.45
CA SER A 17 8.47 -5.61 -13.52
C SER A 17 9.72 -4.76 -13.31
N ILE A 18 10.62 -5.16 -12.42
CA ILE A 18 11.94 -4.51 -12.24
C ILE A 18 12.73 -4.56 -13.55
N GLU A 19 12.81 -5.73 -14.20
CA GLU A 19 13.53 -5.88 -15.48
C GLU A 19 12.94 -4.97 -16.58
N LYS A 20 11.61 -4.95 -16.72
CA LYS A 20 10.91 -4.06 -17.66
C LYS A 20 11.19 -2.60 -17.37
N TYR A 21 11.05 -2.19 -16.10
CA TYR A 21 11.32 -0.81 -15.67
C TYR A 21 12.80 -0.45 -15.93
N GLN A 22 13.76 -1.27 -15.58
CA GLN A 22 15.17 -0.97 -15.86
C GLN A 22 15.50 -0.92 -17.36
N SER A 23 14.72 -1.60 -18.21
CA SER A 23 14.84 -1.53 -19.68
C SER A 23 14.25 -0.26 -20.32
N GLY A 24 13.60 0.60 -19.52
CA GLY A 24 13.00 1.86 -19.97
C GLY A 24 11.50 1.82 -20.26
N ASP A 25 10.84 0.66 -20.08
CA ASP A 25 9.37 0.58 -20.21
C ASP A 25 8.69 1.23 -19.00
N ARG A 26 7.80 2.19 -19.26
CA ARG A 26 7.02 2.93 -18.25
C ARG A 26 5.54 3.03 -18.63
N ASP A 27 5.14 2.42 -19.74
CA ASP A 27 3.78 2.59 -20.29
C ASP A 27 2.82 1.68 -19.53
N LEU A 28 2.20 2.20 -18.46
CA LEU A 28 1.34 1.44 -17.57
C LEU A 28 0.20 0.71 -18.30
N ASP A 29 -0.30 1.26 -19.42
CA ASP A 29 -1.37 0.66 -20.22
C ASP A 29 -0.94 -0.64 -20.90
N LYS A 30 0.37 -0.83 -21.11
CA LYS A 30 0.95 -2.02 -21.76
C LYS A 30 1.92 -2.78 -20.86
N PHE A 31 2.20 -2.26 -19.66
CA PHE A 31 3.25 -2.77 -18.79
C PHE A 31 2.96 -4.19 -18.29
N PHE A 32 1.70 -4.47 -17.94
CA PHE A 32 1.28 -5.77 -17.43
C PHE A 32 0.55 -6.60 -18.48
N LEU A 33 0.86 -7.89 -18.52
CA LEU A 33 0.12 -8.87 -19.33
C LEU A 33 -1.26 -9.14 -18.71
N ASP A 34 -2.23 -9.58 -19.52
CA ASP A 34 -3.58 -9.93 -19.04
C ASP A 34 -3.60 -10.90 -17.85
N LYS A 35 -2.66 -11.86 -17.83
CA LYS A 35 -2.52 -12.82 -16.73
C LYS A 35 -2.04 -12.16 -15.43
N GLU A 36 -1.18 -11.14 -15.54
CA GLU A 36 -0.62 -10.37 -14.43
C GLU A 36 -1.70 -9.43 -13.89
N LEU A 37 -2.44 -8.74 -14.77
CA LEU A 37 -3.59 -7.93 -14.39
C LEU A 37 -4.66 -8.76 -13.66
N LYS A 38 -4.97 -9.97 -14.14
CA LYS A 38 -5.89 -10.88 -13.44
C LYS A 38 -5.38 -11.25 -12.06
N TYR A 39 -4.07 -11.48 -11.90
CA TYR A 39 -3.47 -11.75 -10.60
C TYR A 39 -3.56 -10.54 -9.66
N ILE A 40 -3.11 -9.35 -10.11
CA ILE A 40 -3.10 -8.11 -9.33
C ILE A 40 -4.51 -7.80 -8.80
N ASN A 41 -5.52 -7.87 -9.66
CA ASN A 41 -6.91 -7.70 -9.26
C ASN A 41 -7.38 -8.78 -8.26
N SER A 42 -6.91 -10.02 -8.40
CA SER A 42 -7.30 -11.12 -7.52
C SER A 42 -6.80 -11.01 -6.09
N ILE A 43 -5.78 -10.17 -5.83
CA ILE A 43 -5.30 -9.82 -4.48
C ILE A 43 -5.83 -8.47 -3.99
N GLY A 44 -6.74 -7.84 -4.75
CA GLY A 44 -7.37 -6.56 -4.40
C GLY A 44 -6.53 -5.32 -4.73
N TYR A 45 -5.42 -5.47 -5.45
CA TYR A 45 -4.58 -4.35 -5.88
C TYR A 45 -5.12 -3.70 -7.15
N LYS A 46 -4.77 -2.44 -7.34
CA LYS A 46 -4.81 -1.77 -8.66
C LYS A 46 -3.46 -1.92 -9.38
N PRO A 47 -3.42 -1.92 -10.72
CA PRO A 47 -2.16 -1.97 -11.47
C PRO A 47 -1.20 -0.82 -11.11
N ARG A 48 -1.70 0.42 -10.98
CA ARG A 48 -0.87 1.57 -10.59
C ARG A 48 -0.24 1.36 -9.22
N GLU A 49 -1.03 0.93 -8.23
CA GLU A 49 -0.56 0.67 -6.86
C GLU A 49 0.57 -0.38 -6.79
N PHE A 50 0.54 -1.38 -7.66
CA PHE A 50 1.64 -2.35 -7.78
C PHE A 50 2.86 -1.71 -8.46
N PHE A 51 2.62 -0.99 -9.55
CA PHE A 51 3.66 -0.32 -10.33
C PHE A 51 4.42 0.75 -9.52
N ASP A 52 3.73 1.52 -8.68
CA ASP A 52 4.34 2.50 -7.77
C ASP A 52 5.46 1.89 -6.91
N PHE A 53 5.23 0.69 -6.37
CA PHE A 53 6.25 0.01 -5.57
C PHE A 53 7.43 -0.48 -6.41
N VAL A 54 7.21 -0.85 -7.67
CA VAL A 54 8.29 -1.23 -8.59
C VAL A 54 9.10 0.01 -8.97
N GLU A 55 8.43 1.12 -9.28
CA GLU A 55 9.04 2.42 -9.61
C GLU A 55 9.90 2.92 -8.45
N ASP A 56 9.32 3.05 -7.25
CA ASP A 56 10.05 3.53 -6.06
C ASP A 56 11.19 2.57 -5.66
N TYR A 57 11.00 1.24 -5.79
CA TYR A 57 12.08 0.29 -5.56
C TYR A 57 13.24 0.49 -6.54
N CYS A 58 12.94 0.71 -7.83
CA CYS A 58 13.96 0.90 -8.85
C CYS A 58 14.69 2.24 -8.70
N ASP A 59 13.96 3.31 -8.34
CA ASP A 59 14.50 4.67 -8.29
C ASP A 59 15.21 4.98 -6.97
N VAL A 60 14.67 4.51 -5.84
CA VAL A 60 15.18 4.85 -4.50
C VAL A 60 15.40 3.64 -3.57
N GLY A 61 15.08 2.42 -4.02
CA GLY A 61 15.32 1.19 -3.24
C GLY A 61 14.34 0.95 -2.10
N ALA A 62 13.22 1.68 -2.04
CA ALA A 62 12.24 1.59 -0.96
C ALA A 62 10.81 1.73 -1.50
N PRO A 63 9.81 0.96 -1.03
CA PRO A 63 9.94 -0.12 -0.06
C PRO A 63 10.73 -1.31 -0.62
N SER A 64 11.34 -2.13 0.24
CA SER A 64 11.96 -3.38 -0.21
C SER A 64 10.89 -4.34 -0.76
N ILE A 65 11.31 -5.35 -1.53
CA ILE A 65 10.40 -6.36 -2.07
C ILE A 65 9.66 -7.10 -0.95
N GLU A 66 10.35 -7.40 0.16
CA GLU A 66 9.77 -8.04 1.34
C GLU A 66 8.71 -7.15 1.97
N THR A 67 8.99 -5.85 2.15
CA THR A 67 8.01 -4.89 2.67
C THR A 67 6.81 -4.78 1.73
N ALA A 68 7.02 -4.73 0.41
CA ALA A 68 5.94 -4.70 -0.59
C ALA A 68 5.03 -5.94 -0.50
N ILE A 69 5.62 -7.13 -0.36
CA ILE A 69 4.88 -8.39 -0.15
C ILE A 69 4.10 -8.36 1.16
N LEU A 70 4.71 -7.88 2.25
CA LEU A 70 4.04 -7.81 3.56
C LEU A 70 2.85 -6.83 3.53
N ILE A 71 2.99 -5.68 2.88
CA ILE A 71 1.88 -4.75 2.64
C ILE A 71 0.80 -5.42 1.79
N ALA A 72 1.20 -6.15 0.74
CA ALA A 72 0.26 -6.86 -0.14
C ALA A 72 -0.54 -7.93 0.60
N ALA A 73 0.09 -8.61 1.57
CA ALA A 73 -0.57 -9.59 2.41
C ALA A 73 -1.71 -8.94 3.21
N VAL A 74 -1.47 -7.80 3.86
CA VAL A 74 -2.50 -7.09 4.65
C VAL A 74 -3.67 -6.66 3.76
N ARG A 75 -3.39 -6.05 2.59
CA ARG A 75 -4.41 -5.64 1.64
C ARG A 75 -5.23 -6.82 1.12
N ARG A 76 -4.56 -7.91 0.73
CA ARG A 76 -5.22 -9.14 0.24
C ARG A 76 -6.15 -9.73 1.29
N ASP A 77 -5.68 -9.81 2.53
CA ASP A 77 -6.45 -10.38 3.63
C ASP A 77 -7.66 -9.49 3.94
N TYR A 78 -7.50 -8.16 3.96
CA TYR A 78 -8.64 -7.24 4.10
C TYR A 78 -9.65 -7.40 2.95
N PHE A 79 -9.18 -7.47 1.70
CA PHE A 79 -10.03 -7.69 0.53
C PHE A 79 -10.84 -8.99 0.64
N TYR A 80 -10.23 -10.06 1.15
CA TYR A 80 -10.85 -11.38 1.23
C TYR A 80 -11.80 -11.49 2.43
N VAL A 81 -11.34 -11.04 3.59
CA VAL A 81 -12.02 -11.26 4.87
C VAL A 81 -13.09 -10.21 5.10
N ILE A 82 -12.79 -8.93 4.86
CA ILE A 82 -13.70 -7.82 5.15
C ILE A 82 -14.56 -7.49 3.93
N GLN A 83 -13.94 -7.27 2.77
CA GLN A 83 -14.68 -6.87 1.56
C GLN A 83 -15.32 -8.04 0.80
N LYS A 84 -15.06 -9.29 1.21
CA LYS A 84 -15.56 -10.51 0.54
C LYS A 84 -15.29 -10.50 -0.97
N LYS A 85 -14.11 -10.01 -1.35
CA LYS A 85 -13.63 -9.84 -2.73
C LYS A 85 -14.48 -8.89 -3.58
N LYS A 86 -15.23 -7.97 -2.95
CA LYS A 86 -15.94 -6.89 -3.65
C LYS A 86 -15.07 -5.64 -3.66
N ILE A 87 -14.84 -5.09 -4.84
CA ILE A 87 -14.07 -3.86 -5.01
C ILE A 87 -14.90 -2.68 -4.48
N SER A 88 -14.26 -1.74 -3.78
CA SER A 88 -14.92 -0.51 -3.36
C SER A 88 -15.20 0.36 -4.59
N PRO A 89 -16.42 0.93 -4.73
CA PRO A 89 -16.70 1.91 -5.79
C PRO A 89 -16.13 3.30 -5.47
N SER A 90 -15.62 3.49 -4.25
CA SER A 90 -15.12 4.77 -3.76
C SER A 90 -13.64 4.93 -4.06
N GLU A 91 -13.21 6.18 -4.16
CA GLU A 91 -11.81 6.55 -4.32
C GLU A 91 -11.55 7.87 -3.57
N ILE A 92 -10.36 7.99 -2.98
CA ILE A 92 -9.87 9.22 -2.38
C ILE A 92 -8.70 9.76 -3.21
N THR A 93 -8.69 11.08 -3.39
CA THR A 93 -7.69 11.82 -4.12
C THR A 93 -6.75 12.55 -3.17
N SER A 94 -5.75 13.25 -3.72
CA SER A 94 -4.87 14.11 -2.90
C SER A 94 -5.61 15.23 -2.17
N ALA A 95 -6.76 15.69 -2.68
CA ALA A 95 -7.55 16.75 -2.06
C ALA A 95 -8.32 16.28 -0.82
N ASP A 96 -8.59 14.99 -0.70
CA ASP A 96 -9.31 14.38 0.42
C ASP A 96 -8.39 14.06 1.60
N LEU A 97 -7.07 14.18 1.41
CA LEU A 97 -6.08 13.87 2.42
C LEU A 97 -5.83 15.06 3.35
N PRO A 98 -5.70 14.82 4.67
CA PRO A 98 -5.20 15.82 5.60
C PRO A 98 -3.89 16.47 5.12
N SER A 99 -3.71 17.75 5.41
CA SER A 99 -2.52 18.49 4.99
C SER A 99 -1.24 17.85 5.55
N ARG A 100 -0.10 18.13 4.92
CA ARG A 100 1.20 17.57 5.35
C ARG A 100 1.59 18.01 6.77
N ASP A 101 1.13 19.18 7.20
CA ASP A 101 1.40 19.76 8.52
C ASP A 101 0.31 19.45 9.55
N SER A 102 -0.76 18.76 9.15
CA SER A 102 -1.83 18.36 10.05
C SER A 102 -1.29 17.42 11.12
N GLN A 103 -1.73 17.64 12.35
CA GLN A 103 -1.32 16.87 13.52
C GLN A 103 -2.53 16.21 14.17
N LEU A 104 -2.29 15.05 14.77
CA LEU A 104 -3.23 14.39 15.65
C LEU A 104 -2.50 14.10 16.96
N GLU A 105 -3.00 14.63 18.08
CA GLU A 105 -2.34 14.51 19.39
C GLU A 105 -0.86 14.97 19.39
N GLY A 106 -0.57 16.05 18.65
CA GLY A 106 0.78 16.62 18.50
C GLY A 106 1.70 15.88 17.53
N ILE A 107 1.23 14.79 16.90
CA ILE A 107 2.02 13.99 15.96
C ILE A 107 1.71 14.45 14.53
N ALA A 108 2.68 15.12 13.89
CA ALA A 108 2.57 15.53 12.49
C ALA A 108 2.51 14.31 11.56
N TRP A 109 1.87 14.47 10.40
CA TRP A 109 1.66 13.44 9.38
C TRP A 109 0.74 12.27 9.79
N LEU A 110 0.56 12.00 11.09
CA LEU A 110 -0.28 10.93 11.60
C LEU A 110 -1.71 10.90 11.00
N PRO A 111 -2.49 12.00 10.99
CA PRO A 111 -3.84 11.94 10.42
C PRO A 111 -3.79 11.61 8.92
N ARG A 112 -2.78 12.10 8.19
CA ARG A 112 -2.61 11.84 6.76
C ARG A 112 -2.29 10.37 6.47
N ILE A 113 -1.34 9.78 7.19
CA ILE A 113 -0.98 8.37 6.97
C ILE A 113 -2.10 7.42 7.44
N ILE A 114 -2.87 7.77 8.47
CA ILE A 114 -4.08 7.00 8.87
C ILE A 114 -5.11 6.98 7.72
N THR A 115 -5.42 8.14 7.13
CA THR A 115 -6.36 8.22 5.99
C THR A 115 -5.87 7.38 4.82
N LYS A 116 -4.58 7.46 4.48
CA LYS A 116 -3.97 6.66 3.40
C LYS A 116 -3.98 5.17 3.71
N ALA A 117 -3.69 4.77 4.96
CA ALA A 117 -3.72 3.39 5.41
C ALA A 117 -5.13 2.78 5.32
N ARG A 118 -6.16 3.51 5.77
CA ARG A 118 -7.57 3.10 5.63
C ARG A 118 -7.96 2.92 4.17
N ALA A 119 -7.61 3.88 3.32
CA ALA A 119 -7.88 3.79 1.88
C ALA A 119 -7.10 2.67 1.20
N LYS A 120 -5.82 2.45 1.58
CA LYS A 120 -5.02 1.29 1.14
C LYS A 120 -5.75 0.00 1.48
N LEU A 121 -6.16 -0.20 2.72
CA LEU A 121 -6.90 -1.40 3.15
C LEU A 121 -8.15 -1.64 2.29
N ARG A 122 -8.90 -0.59 1.95
CA ARG A 122 -10.14 -0.67 1.17
C ARG A 122 -9.92 -0.73 -0.35
N GLY A 123 -8.70 -0.48 -0.84
CA GLY A 123 -8.41 -0.35 -2.27
C GLY A 123 -8.93 0.95 -2.90
N GLU A 124 -9.03 2.01 -2.11
CA GLU A 124 -9.68 3.29 -2.45
C GLU A 124 -8.69 4.39 -2.80
N LEU A 125 -7.40 4.09 -2.95
CA LEU A 125 -6.42 5.11 -3.34
C LEU A 125 -6.55 5.44 -4.84
N HIS A 126 -6.66 6.73 -5.18
CA HIS A 126 -6.51 7.22 -6.55
C HIS A 126 -5.11 6.88 -7.09
N PRO A 127 -4.94 6.63 -8.40
CA PRO A 127 -3.64 6.36 -9.02
C PRO A 127 -2.50 7.33 -8.65
N ASP A 128 -2.84 8.59 -8.33
CA ASP A 128 -1.87 9.63 -7.92
C ASP A 128 -1.58 9.64 -6.41
N VAL A 129 -2.14 8.70 -5.65
CA VAL A 129 -1.96 8.57 -4.20
C VAL A 129 -1.51 7.17 -3.88
N MET A 130 -0.35 7.04 -3.24
CA MET A 130 0.15 5.76 -2.77
C MET A 130 0.36 5.77 -1.25
N TYR A 131 0.03 4.66 -0.58
CA TYR A 131 0.53 4.38 0.78
C TYR A 131 1.98 3.92 0.70
N CYS A 132 2.81 4.29 1.67
CA CYS A 132 4.24 3.98 1.70
C CYS A 132 5.10 4.84 0.75
N CYS A 133 4.63 6.03 0.35
CA CYS A 133 5.47 7.01 -0.34
C CYS A 133 6.60 7.52 0.57
N GLN A 134 7.56 8.27 0.02
CA GLN A 134 8.67 8.86 0.78
C GLN A 134 8.25 9.58 2.08
N GLY A 135 7.13 10.31 2.05
CA GLY A 135 6.60 10.99 3.24
C GLY A 135 6.11 10.03 4.33
N ASP A 136 5.39 8.96 3.93
CA ASP A 136 4.96 7.92 4.86
C ASP A 136 6.16 7.15 5.40
N MET A 137 7.14 6.83 4.54
CA MET A 137 8.37 6.14 4.94
C MET A 137 9.18 6.95 5.94
N ASN A 138 9.29 8.26 5.73
CA ASN A 138 9.95 9.15 6.70
C ASN A 138 9.23 9.13 8.05
N PHE A 139 7.90 9.26 8.05
CA PHE A 139 7.10 9.16 9.27
C PHE A 139 7.29 7.83 9.98
N LEU A 140 7.10 6.71 9.27
CA LEU A 140 7.20 5.36 9.82
C LEU A 140 8.60 5.09 10.37
N LYS A 141 9.65 5.50 9.67
CA LYS A 141 11.03 5.38 10.14
C LYS A 141 11.31 6.23 11.38
N THR A 142 10.78 7.45 11.46
CA THR A 142 10.93 8.31 12.64
C THR A 142 10.30 7.69 13.90
N HIS A 143 9.24 6.90 13.73
CA HIS A 143 8.55 6.21 14.81
C HIS A 143 8.93 4.72 14.93
N ASP A 144 9.96 4.26 14.22
CA ASP A 144 10.42 2.85 14.18
C ASP A 144 9.31 1.82 13.87
N LEU A 145 8.39 2.18 12.97
CA LEU A 145 7.24 1.35 12.61
C LEU A 145 7.45 0.70 11.24
N HIS A 146 7.20 -0.61 11.15
CA HIS A 146 7.14 -1.27 9.85
C HIS A 146 5.83 -0.93 9.10
N PRO A 147 5.86 -0.58 7.80
CA PRO A 147 4.66 -0.14 7.07
C PRO A 147 3.52 -1.15 7.05
N ALA A 148 3.82 -2.45 6.99
CA ALA A 148 2.79 -3.48 7.03
C ALA A 148 2.15 -3.63 8.41
N ASP A 149 2.90 -3.36 9.48
CA ASP A 149 2.39 -3.52 10.84
C ASP A 149 1.53 -2.33 11.23
N PHE A 150 1.91 -1.12 10.79
CA PHE A 150 1.03 0.04 10.86
C PHE A 150 -0.32 -0.23 10.15
N LEU A 151 -0.33 -0.83 8.96
CA LEU A 151 -1.59 -1.21 8.29
C LEU A 151 -2.42 -2.21 9.10
N ARG A 152 -1.79 -3.19 9.75
CA ARG A 152 -2.49 -4.17 10.60
C ARG A 152 -3.12 -3.51 11.82
N VAL A 153 -2.40 -2.57 12.45
CA VAL A 153 -2.94 -1.78 13.57
C VAL A 153 -4.11 -0.93 13.11
N VAL A 154 -3.98 -0.19 12.00
CA VAL A 154 -5.09 0.60 11.44
C VAL A 154 -6.30 -0.28 11.14
N TRP A 155 -6.10 -1.49 10.61
CA TRP A 155 -7.19 -2.44 10.42
C TRP A 155 -7.81 -2.85 11.76
N ALA A 156 -7.02 -3.32 12.72
CA ALA A 156 -7.50 -3.79 14.01
C ALA A 156 -8.26 -2.70 14.80
N SER A 157 -7.85 -1.44 14.65
CA SER A 157 -8.45 -0.29 15.32
C SER A 157 -9.76 0.19 14.70
N GLY A 158 -10.04 -0.16 13.44
CA GLY A 158 -11.24 0.29 12.73
C GLY A 158 -11.34 1.82 12.69
N GLU A 159 -12.36 2.38 13.34
CA GLU A 159 -12.59 3.83 13.46
C GLU A 159 -12.04 4.44 14.76
N ASN A 160 -11.39 3.63 15.62
CA ASN A 160 -10.81 4.11 16.88
C ASN A 160 -9.37 4.62 16.68
N ASP A 161 -9.23 5.93 16.42
CA ASP A 161 -7.91 6.56 16.26
C ASP A 161 -7.05 6.54 17.53
N GLU A 162 -7.64 6.47 18.72
CA GLU A 162 -6.91 6.44 20.00
C GLU A 162 -6.00 5.20 20.11
N GLN A 163 -6.42 4.07 19.55
CA GLN A 163 -5.59 2.86 19.50
C GLN A 163 -4.38 3.02 18.58
N ILE A 164 -4.55 3.69 17.44
CA ILE A 164 -3.47 3.96 16.50
C ILE A 164 -2.48 4.95 17.14
N ILE A 165 -2.98 6.01 17.78
CA ILE A 165 -2.16 6.98 18.51
C ILE A 165 -1.36 6.29 19.61
N SER A 166 -2.00 5.40 20.38
CA SER A 166 -1.35 4.65 21.45
C SER A 166 -0.24 3.75 20.91
N PHE A 167 -0.46 3.08 19.77
CA PHE A 167 0.56 2.29 19.10
C PHE A 167 1.75 3.14 18.65
N VAL A 168 1.52 4.30 18.04
CA VAL A 168 2.60 5.20 17.57
C VAL A 168 3.40 5.81 18.74
N LYS A 169 2.79 6.00 19.91
CA LYS A 169 3.44 6.61 21.09
C LYS A 169 4.19 5.61 21.97
N ASN A 170 3.86 4.32 21.91
CA ASN A 170 4.34 3.30 22.85
C ASN A 170 5.43 2.38 22.26
N GLU A 171 5.92 2.68 21.06
CA GLU A 171 7.13 2.10 20.47
C GLU A 171 8.28 3.12 20.51
#